data_AF-A0A7S2CML4-F1
#
_entry.id   AF-A0A7S2CML4-F1
#
_cell.length_a   1.000
_cell.length_b   1.000
_cell.length_c   1.000
_cell.angle_alpha   90.00
_cell.angle_beta   90.00
_cell.angle_gamma   90.00
#
_symmetry.space_group_name_H-M   'P 1'
#
loop_
_entity.id
_entity.type
_entity.pdbx_description
1 polymer ?
#
loop_
_entity_poly.entity_id
_entity_poly.type
_entity_poly.pdbx_seq_one_letter_code
_entity_poly.pdbx_strand_id
1 'polypeptide(L)'
;QELEEKAAIALQCLFRCHKARAIVQELKDARDDYARRLDEAAYMVQRAYRGYQARLKVLALRENMDDLQRKMIELENWAAIRIQSGYRGFGGRKLYKIAMDEHKRAWKEMYDQEEMRPFYYNQVTGEIRWRKPQ
;
A
#
# COMPACT_ATOMS: atom_id res chain seq x y z
N GLN A 1 -84.31 4.92 -47.83
CA GLN A 1 -84.40 3.90 -46.77
C GLN A 1 -83.37 2.79 -46.93
N GLU A 2 -83.50 1.84 -47.87
CA GLU A 2 -82.56 0.69 -47.94
C GLU A 2 -81.08 1.08 -48.22
N LEU A 3 -80.85 2.08 -49.10
CA LEU A 3 -79.51 2.62 -49.37
C LEU A 3 -78.89 3.32 -48.14
N GLU A 4 -79.73 3.99 -47.35
CA GLU A 4 -79.29 4.71 -46.15
C GLU A 4 -78.92 3.72 -45.04
N GLU A 5 -79.68 2.64 -44.88
CA GLU A 5 -79.34 1.56 -43.95
C GLU A 5 -78.03 0.86 -44.32
N LYS A 6 -77.83 0.54 -45.61
CA LYS A 6 -76.57 -0.03 -46.10
C LYS A 6 -75.37 0.90 -45.84
N ALA A 7 -75.54 2.20 -46.09
CA ALA A 7 -74.51 3.20 -45.80
C ALA A 7 -74.21 3.33 -44.29
N ALA A 8 -75.25 3.32 -43.45
CA ALA A 8 -75.12 3.38 -42.00
C ALA A 8 -74.38 2.16 -41.44
N ILE A 9 -74.69 0.94 -41.92
CA ILE A 9 -73.98 -0.29 -41.54
C ILE A 9 -72.51 -0.20 -41.91
N ALA A 10 -72.18 0.28 -43.11
CA ALA A 10 -70.80 0.44 -43.56
C ALA A 10 -70.01 1.41 -42.65
N LEU A 11 -70.59 2.56 -42.30
CA LEU A 11 -69.98 3.52 -41.37
C LEU A 11 -69.78 2.92 -39.97
N GLN A 12 -70.78 2.21 -39.45
CA GLN A 12 -70.69 1.55 -38.14
C GLN A 12 -69.59 0.47 -38.12
N CYS A 13 -69.49 -0.33 -39.17
CA CYS A 13 -68.43 -1.33 -39.33
C CYS A 13 -67.04 -0.66 -39.37
N LEU A 14 -66.89 0.41 -40.16
CA LEU A 14 -65.66 1.21 -40.22
C LEU A 14 -65.26 1.75 -38.85
N PHE A 15 -66.21 2.34 -38.12
CA PHE A 15 -65.96 2.90 -36.80
C PHE A 15 -65.55 1.83 -35.78
N ARG A 16 -66.25 0.67 -35.77
CA ARG A 16 -65.90 -0.46 -34.90
C ARG A 16 -64.49 -0.97 -35.20
N CYS A 17 -64.12 -1.10 -36.47
CA CYS A 17 -62.77 -1.47 -36.89
C CYS A 17 -61.72 -0.42 -36.46
N HIS A 18 -62.00 0.87 -36.65
CA HIS A 18 -61.10 1.95 -36.23
C HIS A 18 -60.88 1.92 -34.70
N LYS A 19 -61.97 1.81 -33.93
CA LYS A 19 -61.91 1.71 -32.47
C LYS A 19 -61.13 0.48 -32.01
N ALA A 20 -61.37 -0.68 -32.62
CA ALA A 20 -60.63 -1.90 -32.30
C ALA A 20 -59.12 -1.77 -32.59
N ARG A 21 -58.75 -1.15 -33.73
CA ARG A 21 -57.34 -0.89 -34.07
C ARG A 21 -56.69 0.09 -33.10
N ALA A 22 -57.40 1.15 -32.70
CA ALA A 22 -56.91 2.12 -31.73
C ALA A 22 -56.60 1.45 -30.39
N ILE A 23 -57.52 0.62 -29.88
CA ILE A 23 -57.31 -0.15 -28.63
C ILE A 23 -56.09 -1.08 -28.76
N VAL A 24 -55.94 -1.80 -29.87
CA VAL A 24 -54.78 -2.68 -30.09
C VAL A 24 -53.48 -1.88 -30.14
N GLN A 25 -53.49 -0.68 -30.75
CA GLN A 25 -52.31 0.18 -30.80
C GLN A 25 -51.92 0.66 -29.40
N GLU A 26 -52.87 1.16 -28.60
CA GLU A 26 -52.62 1.56 -27.21
C GLU A 26 -52.04 0.42 -26.37
N LEU A 27 -52.53 -0.81 -26.54
CA LEU A 27 -52.00 -1.98 -25.84
C LEU A 27 -50.56 -2.32 -26.25
N LYS A 28 -50.22 -2.17 -27.54
CA LYS A 28 -48.85 -2.37 -28.03
C LYS A 28 -47.92 -1.29 -27.48
N ASP A 29 -48.35 -0.03 -27.53
CA ASP A 29 -47.57 1.10 -27.03
C ASP A 29 -47.32 0.93 -25.52
N ALA A 30 -48.34 0.55 -24.75
CA ALA A 30 -48.20 0.28 -23.31
C ALA A 30 -47.22 -0.88 -23.01
N ARG A 31 -47.25 -1.95 -23.81
CA ARG A 31 -46.30 -3.07 -23.70
C ARG A 31 -44.87 -2.61 -24.00
N ASP A 32 -44.68 -1.84 -25.07
CA ASP A 32 -43.37 -1.39 -25.52
C ASP A 32 -42.79 -0.35 -24.54
N ASP A 33 -43.63 0.51 -23.95
CA ASP A 33 -43.29 1.39 -22.82
C ASP A 33 -42.79 0.60 -21.61
N TYR A 34 -43.50 -0.46 -21.24
CA TYR A 34 -43.12 -1.31 -20.12
C TYR A 34 -41.78 -2.01 -20.36
N ALA A 35 -41.59 -2.57 -21.55
CA ALA A 35 -40.32 -3.20 -21.94
C ALA A 35 -39.16 -2.20 -21.87
N ARG A 36 -39.33 -0.99 -22.40
CA ARG A 36 -38.31 0.07 -22.32
C ARG A 36 -37.94 0.42 -20.89
N ARG A 37 -38.92 0.53 -19.99
CA ARG A 37 -38.66 0.82 -18.56
C ARG A 37 -37.87 -0.30 -17.89
N LEU A 38 -38.15 -1.56 -18.23
CA LEU A 38 -37.38 -2.69 -17.71
C LEU A 38 -35.94 -2.66 -18.20
N ASP A 39 -35.73 -2.39 -19.50
CA ASP A 39 -34.39 -2.30 -20.08
C ASP A 39 -33.59 -1.13 -19.49
N GLU A 40 -34.22 0.03 -19.32
CA GLU A 40 -33.62 1.19 -18.65
C GLU A 40 -33.22 0.86 -17.21
N ALA A 41 -34.12 0.23 -16.44
CA ALA A 41 -33.82 -0.19 -15.08
C ALA A 41 -32.66 -1.19 -15.02
N ALA A 42 -32.66 -2.20 -15.90
CA ALA A 42 -31.59 -3.18 -16.01
C ALA A 42 -30.26 -2.51 -16.37
N TYR A 43 -30.27 -1.60 -17.34
CA TYR A 43 -29.10 -0.82 -17.72
C TYR A 43 -28.53 -0.03 -16.54
N MET A 44 -29.38 0.63 -15.74
CA MET A 44 -28.95 1.41 -14.58
C MET A 44 -28.26 0.53 -13.52
N VAL A 45 -28.82 -0.63 -13.21
CA VAL A 45 -28.22 -1.59 -12.28
C VAL A 45 -26.88 -2.10 -12.82
N GLN A 46 -26.83 -2.51 -14.08
CA GLN A 46 -25.59 -3.01 -14.69
C GLN A 46 -24.50 -1.92 -14.74
N ARG A 47 -24.85 -0.69 -15.09
CA ARG A 47 -23.93 0.46 -15.10
C ARG A 47 -23.36 0.70 -13.70
N ALA A 48 -24.22 0.71 -12.68
CA ALA A 48 -23.80 0.88 -11.29
C ALA A 48 -22.85 -0.23 -10.84
N TYR A 49 -23.17 -1.49 -11.17
CA TYR A 49 -22.35 -2.66 -10.80
C TYR A 49 -20.98 -2.64 -11.48
N ARG A 50 -20.90 -2.32 -12.78
CA ARG A 50 -19.61 -2.16 -13.49
C ARG A 50 -18.74 -1.11 -12.81
N GLY A 51 -19.33 0.01 -12.40
CA GLY A 51 -18.63 1.05 -11.64
C GLY A 51 -18.16 0.57 -10.25
N TYR A 52 -19.01 -0.17 -9.53
CA TYR A 52 -18.65 -0.75 -8.23
C TYR A 52 -17.46 -1.71 -8.34
N GLN A 53 -17.49 -2.61 -9.33
CA GLN A 53 -16.40 -3.55 -9.61
C GLN A 53 -15.08 -2.84 -9.93
N ALA A 54 -15.12 -1.77 -10.74
CA ALA A 54 -13.93 -0.97 -11.02
C ALA A 54 -13.36 -0.33 -9.75
N ARG A 55 -14.22 0.24 -8.89
CA ARG A 55 -13.80 0.85 -7.61
C ARG A 55 -13.21 -0.18 -6.64
N LEU A 56 -13.77 -1.38 -6.55
CA LEU A 56 -13.20 -2.46 -5.75
C LEU A 56 -11.79 -2.84 -6.21
N LYS A 57 -11.57 -2.96 -7.52
CA LYS A 57 -10.24 -3.26 -8.06
C LYS A 57 -9.23 -2.17 -7.72
N VAL A 58 -9.61 -0.90 -7.86
CA VAL A 58 -8.74 0.24 -7.50
C VAL A 58 -8.42 0.23 -6.01
N LEU A 59 -9.42 -0.07 -5.15
CA LEU A 59 -9.20 -0.16 -3.71
C LEU A 59 -8.19 -1.26 -3.35
N ALA A 60 -8.35 -2.46 -3.92
CA ALA A 60 -7.43 -3.58 -3.70
C ALA A 60 -6.01 -3.26 -4.20
N LEU A 61 -5.88 -2.61 -5.36
CA LEU A 61 -4.57 -2.17 -5.87
C LEU A 61 -3.90 -1.15 -4.94
N ARG A 62 -4.68 -0.22 -4.39
CA ARG A 62 -4.17 0.78 -3.44
C ARG A 62 -3.70 0.13 -2.14
N GLU A 63 -4.49 -0.78 -1.59
CA GLU A 63 -4.13 -1.52 -0.37
C GLU A 63 -2.83 -2.31 -0.55
N ASN A 64 -2.69 -3.02 -1.68
CA ASN A 64 -1.47 -3.73 -2.01
C ASN A 64 -0.26 -2.78 -2.15
N MET A 65 -0.45 -1.61 -2.73
CA MET A 65 0.61 -0.61 -2.86
C MET A 65 1.03 -0.06 -1.49
N ASP A 66 0.08 0.24 -0.63
CA ASP A 66 0.33 0.73 0.73
C ASP A 66 1.09 -0.32 1.55
N ASP A 67 0.76 -1.61 1.40
CA ASP A 67 1.49 -2.72 2.06
C ASP A 67 2.93 -2.86 1.53
N LEU A 68 3.12 -2.76 0.20
CA LEU A 68 4.45 -2.78 -0.41
C LEU A 68 5.31 -1.61 0.08
N GLN A 69 4.74 -0.40 0.15
CA GLN A 69 5.44 0.77 0.67
C GLN A 69 5.84 0.60 2.13
N ARG A 70 4.96 0.06 2.98
CA ARG A 70 5.27 -0.23 4.38
C ARG A 70 6.44 -1.20 4.51
N LYS A 71 6.41 -2.31 3.75
CA LYS A 71 7.50 -3.30 3.74
C LYS A 71 8.81 -2.71 3.25
N MET A 72 8.76 -1.81 2.27
CA MET A 72 9.95 -1.14 1.75
C MET A 72 10.57 -0.22 2.81
N ILE A 73 9.75 0.60 3.48
CA ILE A 73 10.21 1.47 4.59
C ILE A 73 10.78 0.63 5.73
N GLU A 74 10.16 -0.50 6.08
CA GLU A 74 10.67 -1.39 7.13
C GLU A 74 12.05 -1.96 6.75
N LEU A 75 12.22 -2.41 5.51
CA LEU A 75 13.49 -2.93 5.01
C LEU A 75 14.58 -1.86 4.99
N GLU A 76 14.26 -0.64 4.53
CA GLU A 76 15.17 0.51 4.53
C GLU A 76 15.61 0.85 5.95
N ASN A 77 14.67 0.92 6.90
CA ASN A 77 14.96 1.18 8.30
C ASN A 77 15.84 0.08 8.90
N TRP A 78 15.53 -1.19 8.64
CA TRP A 78 16.33 -2.31 9.12
C TRP A 78 17.76 -2.26 8.59
N ALA A 79 17.93 -1.99 7.29
CA ALA A 79 19.24 -1.86 6.67
C ALA A 79 20.02 -0.67 7.26
N ALA A 80 19.36 0.48 7.43
CA ALA A 80 19.95 1.67 8.04
C ALA A 80 20.42 1.38 9.48
N ILE A 81 19.59 0.74 10.31
CA ILE A 81 19.94 0.35 11.68
C ILE A 81 21.16 -0.59 11.68
N ARG A 82 21.22 -1.58 10.77
CA ARG A 82 22.36 -2.51 10.67
C ARG A 82 23.65 -1.80 10.28
N ILE A 83 23.60 -0.90 9.31
CA ILE A 83 24.77 -0.13 8.88
C ILE A 83 25.23 0.80 10.00
N GLN A 84 24.30 1.55 10.61
CA GLN A 84 24.60 2.48 11.69
C GLN A 84 25.19 1.78 12.91
N SER A 85 24.59 0.67 13.36
CA SER A 85 25.10 -0.12 14.49
C SER A 85 26.48 -0.71 14.19
N GLY A 86 26.69 -1.22 12.98
CA GLY A 86 28.00 -1.69 12.51
C GLY A 86 29.04 -0.57 12.55
N TYR A 87 28.71 0.61 12.01
CA TYR A 87 29.60 1.76 11.96
C TYR A 87 29.95 2.29 13.36
N ARG A 88 28.95 2.47 14.23
CA ARG A 88 29.16 2.90 15.62
C ARG A 88 30.05 1.92 16.38
N GLY A 89 29.80 0.62 16.20
CA GLY A 89 30.64 -0.44 16.78
C GLY A 89 32.08 -0.42 16.25
N PHE A 90 32.26 -0.20 14.96
CA PHE A 90 33.60 -0.04 14.36
C PHE A 90 34.33 1.18 14.95
N GLY A 91 33.66 2.33 15.04
CA GLY A 91 34.22 3.54 15.64
C GLY A 91 34.67 3.32 17.07
N GLY A 92 33.83 2.72 17.91
CA GLY A 92 34.18 2.38 19.29
C GLY A 92 35.39 1.45 19.40
N ARG A 93 35.45 0.38 18.59
CA ARG A 93 36.59 -0.55 18.58
C ARG A 93 37.89 0.12 18.09
N LYS A 94 37.79 1.01 17.10
CA LYS A 94 38.94 1.77 16.59
C LYS A 94 39.51 2.68 17.68
N LEU A 95 38.65 3.44 18.36
CA LEU A 95 39.06 4.32 19.46
C LEU A 95 39.64 3.54 20.63
N TYR A 96 39.02 2.42 21.02
CA TYR A 96 39.56 1.54 22.05
C TYR A 96 40.96 1.03 21.70
N LYS A 97 41.18 0.61 20.46
CA LYS A 97 42.50 0.16 20.01
C LYS A 97 43.54 1.28 20.10
N ILE A 98 43.21 2.49 19.68
CA ILE A 98 44.09 3.66 19.80
C ILE A 98 44.44 3.91 21.28
N ALA A 99 43.44 3.97 22.16
CA ALA A 99 43.66 4.20 23.59
C ALA A 99 44.49 3.08 24.24
N MET A 100 44.28 1.82 23.84
CA MET A 100 45.09 0.68 24.32
C MET A 100 46.53 0.75 23.83
N ASP A 101 46.75 1.13 22.58
CA ASP A 101 48.11 1.27 22.02
C ASP A 101 48.85 2.44 22.67
N GLU A 102 48.17 3.55 22.95
CA GLU A 102 48.70 4.68 23.74
C GLU A 102 49.03 4.26 25.17
N HIS A 103 48.13 3.53 25.83
CA HIS A 103 48.37 2.99 27.17
C HIS A 103 49.63 2.10 27.20
N LYS A 104 49.77 1.18 26.26
CA LYS A 104 50.95 0.30 26.16
C LYS A 104 52.24 1.08 25.92
N ARG A 105 52.20 2.13 25.10
CA ARG A 105 53.36 2.99 24.82
C ARG A 105 53.79 3.81 26.04
N ALA A 106 52.86 4.16 26.93
CA ALA A 106 53.17 4.92 28.14
C ALA A 106 54.03 4.12 29.13
N TRP A 107 53.93 2.79 29.15
CA TRP A 107 54.69 1.94 30.06
C TRP A 107 55.99 1.43 29.44
N LYS A 108 57.11 1.71 30.09
CA LYS A 108 58.44 1.24 29.70
C LYS A 108 58.99 0.26 30.73
N GLU A 109 59.52 -0.86 30.25
CA GLU A 109 60.26 -1.80 31.10
C GLU A 109 61.67 -1.25 31.35
N MET A 110 62.06 -1.20 32.61
CA MET A 110 63.34 -0.73 33.11
C MET A 110 63.88 -1.79 34.08
N TYR A 111 65.19 -1.79 34.33
CA TYR A 111 65.82 -2.76 35.22
C TYR A 111 66.36 -2.06 36.47
N ASP A 112 65.98 -2.56 37.63
CA ASP A 112 66.53 -2.08 38.89
C ASP A 112 67.82 -2.83 39.23
N GLN A 113 68.90 -2.08 39.46
CA GLN A 113 70.22 -2.62 39.75
C GLN A 113 70.34 -3.07 41.22
N GLU A 114 69.49 -2.55 42.11
CA GLU A 114 69.50 -2.93 43.53
C GLU A 114 68.75 -4.23 43.78
N GLU A 115 67.50 -4.33 43.30
CA GLU A 115 66.68 -5.54 43.48
C GLU A 115 66.89 -6.60 42.38
N MET A 116 67.75 -6.34 41.39
CA MET A 116 68.08 -7.24 40.27
C MET A 116 66.83 -7.79 39.54
N ARG A 117 65.80 -6.95 39.38
CA ARG A 117 64.54 -7.33 38.71
C ARG A 117 63.99 -6.22 37.82
N PRO A 118 63.24 -6.57 36.75
CA PRO A 118 62.58 -5.58 35.92
C PRO A 118 61.41 -4.91 36.66
N PHE A 119 61.21 -3.62 36.37
CA PHE A 119 60.04 -2.84 36.77
C PHE A 119 59.47 -2.07 35.58
N TYR A 120 58.20 -1.69 35.68
CA TYR A 120 57.47 -0.95 34.66
C TYR A 120 57.25 0.49 35.12
N TYR A 121 57.74 1.44 34.35
CA TYR A 121 57.60 2.87 34.60
C TYR A 121 56.64 3.50 33.60
N ASN A 122 55.62 4.21 34.10
CA ASN A 122 54.72 4.99 33.26
C ASN A 122 55.32 6.38 33.00
N GLN A 123 55.66 6.67 31.75
CA GLN A 123 56.31 7.91 31.36
C GLN A 123 55.39 9.14 31.38
N VAL A 124 54.07 8.94 31.44
CA VAL A 124 53.08 10.02 31.47
C VAL A 124 52.70 10.38 32.89
N THR A 125 52.45 9.38 33.76
CA THR A 125 51.99 9.61 35.13
C THR A 125 53.10 9.59 36.17
N GLY A 126 54.28 9.04 35.83
CA GLY A 126 55.39 8.82 36.76
C GLY A 126 55.21 7.59 37.67
N GLU A 127 54.14 6.80 37.49
CA GLU A 127 53.90 5.60 38.29
C GLU A 127 54.94 4.49 38.04
N ILE A 128 55.33 3.78 39.11
CA ILE A 128 56.18 2.58 39.05
C ILE A 128 55.35 1.36 39.46
N ARG A 129 55.47 0.27 38.69
CA ARG A 129 54.84 -1.02 38.99
C ARG A 129 55.82 -2.17 38.79
N TRP A 130 55.79 -3.12 39.71
CA TRP A 130 56.61 -4.33 39.63
C TRP A 130 55.96 -5.48 38.84
N ARG A 131 54.68 -5.33 38.47
CA ARG A 131 53.95 -6.26 37.60
C ARG A 131 53.63 -5.58 36.29
N LYS A 132 53.69 -6.36 35.19
CA LYS A 132 53.36 -5.87 33.85
C LYS A 132 51.92 -5.32 33.83
N PRO A 133 51.73 -4.06 33.43
CA PRO A 133 50.41 -3.47 33.25
C PRO A 133 49.60 -4.28 32.23
N GLN A 134 48.32 -4.50 32.51
CA GLN A 134 47.37 -5.19 31.61
C GLN A 134 46.86 -4.24 30.53
#